data_AF-A0A1G9LVN1-F1
#
_entry.id   AF-A0A1G9LVN1-F1
#
_cell.length_a   1.000
_cell.length_b   1.000
_cell.length_c   1.000
_cell.angle_alpha   90.00
_cell.angle_beta   90.00
_cell.angle_gamma   90.00
#
_symmetry.space_group_name_H-M   'P 1'
#
loop_
_entity.id
_entity.type
_entity.pdbx_description
1 polymer ?
#
loop_
_entity_poly.entity_id
_entity_poly.type
_entity_poly.pdbx_seq_one_letter_code
_entity_poly.pdbx_strand_id
1 'polypeptide(L)'
;MKKVITLSLSAVLIIFMTFVYIPGNIRAETVDMEADTEILEQGLAGLNLRVGSGLAVGFLRMNIGDLNDLLEEDGFPALDRNVFLYGAGAVAGRVEGDRLGAVYRRGSVDSSTDGNQAGLSLNYAGLIYERGREVEDRENTDIALGLMGGIGSMELYWSYI
;
A
#
# COMPACT_ATOMS: atom_id res chain seq x y z
N MET A 1 -7.10 -13.32 30.51
CA MET A 1 -7.44 -14.18 29.35
C MET A 1 -7.45 -13.30 28.10
N LYS A 2 -6.76 -13.70 27.01
CA LYS A 2 -6.73 -12.96 25.74
C LYS A 2 -7.89 -13.45 24.86
N LYS A 3 -8.79 -12.56 24.46
CA LYS A 3 -9.82 -12.84 23.45
C LYS A 3 -9.31 -12.33 22.10
N VAL A 4 -9.52 -13.10 21.04
CA VAL A 4 -9.11 -12.75 19.67
C VAL A 4 -10.30 -12.96 18.74
N ILE A 5 -10.66 -11.94 17.95
CA ILE A 5 -11.62 -12.03 16.87
C ILE A 5 -10.90 -11.75 15.56
N THR A 6 -11.06 -12.64 14.59
CA THR A 6 -10.55 -12.46 13.23
C THR A 6 -11.72 -12.13 12.31
N LEU A 7 -11.65 -10.99 11.64
CA LEU A 7 -12.58 -10.55 10.61
C LEU A 7 -11.88 -10.61 9.26
N SER A 8 -12.55 -11.20 8.26
CA SER A 8 -12.09 -11.22 6.87
C SER A 8 -12.56 -9.95 6.17
N LEU A 9 -11.61 -9.14 5.69
CA LEU A 9 -11.89 -7.91 4.95
C LEU A 9 -11.99 -8.26 3.45
N SER A 10 -13.19 -8.22 2.91
CA SER A 10 -13.43 -8.51 1.49
C SER A 10 -13.66 -7.21 0.70
N ALA A 11 -12.82 -7.00 -0.32
CA ALA A 11 -12.94 -5.95 -1.34
C ALA A 11 -13.07 -4.51 -0.80
N VAL A 12 -11.93 -3.89 -0.44
CA VAL A 12 -11.89 -2.44 -0.18
C VAL A 12 -11.40 -1.71 -1.41
N LEU A 13 -12.23 -0.82 -1.96
CA LEU A 13 -11.82 0.13 -3.00
C LEU A 13 -11.15 1.34 -2.34
N ILE A 14 -9.87 1.56 -2.62
CA ILE A 14 -9.11 2.70 -2.08
C ILE A 14 -8.61 3.56 -3.23
N ILE A 15 -8.93 4.86 -3.19
CA ILE A 15 -8.34 5.87 -4.07
C ILE A 15 -7.03 6.33 -3.44
N PHE A 16 -5.94 6.32 -4.20
CA PHE A 16 -4.63 6.75 -3.69
C PHE A 16 -3.85 7.53 -4.76
N MET A 17 -2.93 8.38 -4.30
CA MET A 17 -1.99 9.12 -5.15
C MET A 17 -0.57 8.62 -4.87
N THR A 18 0.19 8.32 -5.93
CA THR A 18 1.59 7.87 -5.85
C THR A 18 2.51 8.95 -6.40
N PHE A 19 3.56 9.27 -5.63
CA PHE A 19 4.69 10.07 -6.05
C PHE A 19 5.91 9.18 -6.06
N VAL A 20 6.57 9.06 -7.21
CA VAL A 20 7.78 8.25 -7.30
C VAL A 20 8.87 9.08 -7.96
N TYR A 21 9.99 9.19 -7.26
CA TYR A 21 11.22 9.78 -7.77
C TYR A 21 12.20 8.62 -8.02
N ILE A 22 12.64 8.44 -9.27
CA ILE A 22 13.73 7.52 -9.59
C ILE A 22 14.97 8.36 -9.85
N PRO A 23 16.04 8.23 -9.04
CA PRO A 23 17.32 8.85 -9.38
C PRO A 23 17.80 8.25 -10.72
N GLY A 24 18.18 9.10 -11.68
CA GLY A 24 18.46 8.73 -13.08
C GLY A 24 19.54 7.67 -13.35
N ASN A 25 20.16 7.13 -12.31
CA ASN A 25 21.21 6.11 -12.40
C ASN A 25 20.69 4.66 -12.33
N ILE A 26 19.38 4.43 -12.19
CA ILE A 26 18.77 3.09 -12.27
C ILE A 26 18.14 2.92 -13.65
N ARG A 27 18.98 3.01 -14.70
CA ARG A 27 18.65 2.36 -15.98
C ARG A 27 19.13 0.92 -15.86
N ALA A 28 18.27 -0.03 -16.19
CA ALA A 28 18.68 -1.43 -16.27
C ALA A 28 19.83 -1.52 -17.29
N GLU A 29 21.06 -1.73 -16.83
CA GLU A 29 22.12 -2.28 -17.68
C GLU A 29 21.63 -3.66 -18.10
N THR A 30 21.16 -3.75 -19.34
CA THR A 30 20.89 -5.04 -19.98
C THR A 30 22.22 -5.77 -20.04
N VAL A 31 22.33 -6.86 -19.26
CA VAL A 31 23.43 -7.83 -19.36
C VAL A 31 23.62 -8.17 -20.83
N ASP A 32 24.86 -7.99 -21.32
CA ASP A 32 25.30 -8.30 -22.69
C ASP A 32 24.84 -9.70 -23.12
N MET A 33 23.66 -9.77 -23.74
CA MET A 33 23.33 -10.80 -24.69
C MET A 33 23.56 -10.17 -26.06
N GLU A 34 24.38 -10.82 -26.89
CA GLU A 34 24.66 -10.46 -28.28
C GLU A 34 23.37 -10.47 -29.14
N ALA A 35 22.49 -9.51 -28.89
CA ALA A 35 21.34 -9.17 -29.70
C ALA A 35 21.39 -7.65 -29.84
N ASP A 36 21.51 -7.18 -31.09
CA ASP A 36 21.57 -5.76 -31.51
C ASP A 36 21.08 -4.79 -30.43
N THR A 37 22.02 -4.33 -29.61
CA THR A 37 21.76 -3.42 -28.49
C THR A 37 21.11 -2.13 -28.97
N GLU A 38 21.37 -1.73 -30.21
CA GLU A 38 20.78 -0.56 -30.87
C GLU A 38 19.27 -0.75 -31.19
N ILE A 39 18.83 -1.96 -31.55
CA ILE A 39 17.42 -2.28 -31.83
C ILE A 39 16.65 -2.47 -30.51
N LEU A 40 17.30 -3.05 -29.49
CA LEU A 40 16.71 -3.21 -28.17
C LEU A 40 16.58 -1.88 -27.41
N GLU A 41 17.60 -1.02 -27.48
CA GLU A 41 17.55 0.32 -26.88
C GLU A 41 16.53 1.22 -27.59
N GLN A 42 16.46 1.24 -28.92
CA GLN A 42 15.44 2.01 -29.63
C GLN A 42 14.02 1.45 -29.42
N GLY A 43 13.88 0.12 -29.32
CA GLY A 43 12.60 -0.54 -29.06
C GLY A 43 12.07 -0.28 -27.65
N LEU A 44 12.94 -0.28 -26.63
CA LEU A 44 12.56 -0.06 -25.23
C LEU A 44 12.48 1.43 -24.86
N ALA A 45 13.36 2.29 -25.41
CA ALA A 45 13.30 3.73 -25.19
C ALA A 45 12.02 4.36 -25.79
N GLY A 46 11.49 3.80 -26.89
CA GLY A 46 10.21 4.21 -27.47
C GLY A 46 8.96 3.70 -26.72
N LEU A 47 9.12 2.74 -25.79
CA LEU A 47 7.99 2.13 -25.07
C LEU A 47 7.61 2.85 -23.77
N ASN A 48 8.41 3.86 -23.35
CA ASN A 48 8.21 4.67 -22.15
C ASN A 48 7.72 3.83 -20.96
N LEU A 49 8.46 2.77 -20.63
CA LEU A 49 8.02 1.70 -19.74
C LEU A 49 8.54 1.95 -18.32
N ARG A 50 7.66 1.73 -17.33
CA ARG A 50 7.94 1.83 -15.91
C ARG A 50 7.83 0.46 -15.28
N VAL A 51 8.89 0.04 -14.60
CA VAL A 51 8.86 -1.07 -13.63
C VAL A 51 9.47 -0.56 -12.35
N GLY A 52 8.75 -0.69 -11.24
CA GLY A 52 9.23 -0.26 -9.94
C GLY A 52 8.72 -1.16 -8.84
N SER A 53 9.55 -1.37 -7.84
CA SER A 53 9.16 -1.98 -6.57
C SER A 53 9.70 -1.12 -5.44
N GLY A 54 8.98 -1.02 -4.34
CA GLY A 54 9.44 -0.21 -3.22
C GLY A 54 8.58 -0.33 -1.99
N LEU A 55 9.02 0.40 -0.96
CA LEU A 55 8.25 0.56 0.26
C LEU A 55 7.00 1.38 -0.02
N ALA A 56 5.88 0.92 0.51
CA ALA A 56 4.61 1.62 0.45
C ALA A 56 4.21 2.03 1.86
N VAL A 57 3.89 3.30 2.06
CA VAL A 57 3.32 3.83 3.31
C VAL A 57 1.97 4.45 3.02
N GLY A 58 1.10 4.50 4.03
CA GLY A 58 -0.21 5.12 3.90
C GLY A 58 -0.88 5.35 5.23
N PHE A 59 -1.97 6.09 5.21
CA PHE A 59 -2.84 6.31 6.36
C PHE A 59 -4.23 5.82 6.01
N LEU A 60 -4.83 5.04 6.91
CA LEU A 60 -6.20 4.55 6.79
C LEU A 60 -7.01 5.07 7.96
N ARG A 61 -8.11 5.76 7.66
CA ARG A 61 -9.12 6.10 8.66
C ARG A 61 -10.22 5.05 8.62
N MET A 62 -10.33 4.23 9.64
CA MET A 62 -11.33 3.17 9.76
C MET A 62 -12.62 3.72 10.37
N ASN A 63 -13.75 3.12 9.96
CA ASN A 63 -15.02 3.32 10.64
C ASN A 63 -15.21 2.23 11.71
N ILE A 64 -14.68 2.47 12.89
CA ILE A 64 -14.72 1.54 14.05
C ILE A 64 -15.54 2.14 15.23
N GLY A 65 -16.55 2.97 14.94
CA GLY A 65 -17.41 3.57 15.96
C GLY A 65 -18.09 2.50 16.82
N ASP A 66 -18.90 1.66 16.17
CA ASP A 66 -19.62 0.57 16.82
C ASP A 66 -18.68 -0.41 17.55
N LEU A 67 -17.47 -0.61 17.02
CA LEU A 67 -16.47 -1.45 17.67
C LEU A 67 -15.94 -0.80 18.96
N ASN A 68 -15.67 0.49 18.94
CA ASN A 68 -15.23 1.22 20.12
C ASN A 68 -16.33 1.26 21.18
N ASP A 69 -17.61 1.43 20.78
CA ASP A 69 -18.73 1.39 21.72
C ASP A 69 -18.81 0.04 22.44
N LEU A 70 -18.61 -1.08 21.71
CA LEU A 70 -18.56 -2.43 22.30
C LEU A 70 -17.35 -2.64 23.23
N LEU A 71 -16.17 -2.11 22.87
CA LEU A 71 -14.98 -2.19 23.72
C LEU A 71 -15.19 -1.44 25.03
N GLU A 72 -15.72 -0.22 24.96
CA GLU A 72 -15.97 0.62 26.13
C GLU A 72 -17.06 0.02 27.03
N GLU A 73 -18.11 -0.59 26.46
CA GLU A 73 -19.13 -1.33 27.22
C GLU A 73 -18.52 -2.50 28.03
N ASP A 74 -17.52 -3.19 27.46
CA ASP A 74 -16.76 -4.26 28.12
C ASP A 74 -15.63 -3.74 29.05
N GLY A 75 -15.48 -2.41 29.20
CA GLY A 75 -14.47 -1.77 30.05
C GLY A 75 -13.07 -1.64 29.42
N PHE A 76 -12.94 -1.88 28.12
CA PHE A 76 -11.70 -1.72 27.37
C PHE A 76 -11.61 -0.32 26.74
N PRO A 77 -10.39 0.23 26.58
CA PRO A 77 -10.21 1.53 25.95
C PRO A 77 -10.58 1.49 24.45
N ALA A 78 -11.10 2.62 23.95
CA ALA A 78 -11.35 2.81 22.53
C ALA A 78 -10.05 2.85 21.72
N LEU A 79 -10.11 2.32 20.50
CA LEU A 79 -9.01 2.31 19.55
C LEU A 79 -8.98 3.59 18.70
N ASP A 80 -7.78 4.03 18.30
CA ASP A 80 -7.63 5.10 17.32
C ASP A 80 -8.21 4.65 15.97
N ARG A 81 -8.96 5.55 15.34
CA ARG A 81 -9.54 5.34 14.02
C ARG A 81 -8.49 5.45 12.91
N ASN A 82 -7.35 6.06 13.20
CA ASN A 82 -6.28 6.30 12.25
C ASN A 82 -5.19 5.25 12.41
N VAL A 83 -4.99 4.45 11.36
CA VAL A 83 -3.96 3.41 11.30
C VAL A 83 -2.89 3.86 10.33
N PHE A 84 -1.64 3.83 10.77
CA PHE A 84 -0.51 3.92 9.87
C PHE A 84 -0.29 2.57 9.20
N LEU A 85 -0.24 2.58 7.88
CA LEU A 85 -0.01 1.42 7.03
C LEU A 85 1.39 1.48 6.44
N TYR A 86 2.06 0.34 6.42
CA TYR A 86 3.35 0.19 5.78
C TYR A 86 3.47 -1.19 5.13
N GLY A 87 4.32 -1.30 4.13
CA GLY A 87 4.58 -2.56 3.44
C GLY A 87 5.35 -2.34 2.15
N ALA A 88 5.03 -3.13 1.13
CA ALA A 88 5.73 -3.10 -0.15
C ALA A 88 4.74 -3.16 -1.30
N GLY A 89 5.10 -2.55 -2.41
CA GLY A 89 4.34 -2.62 -3.65
C GLY A 89 5.25 -2.68 -4.86
N ALA A 90 4.68 -3.13 -5.97
CA ALA A 90 5.31 -3.10 -7.27
C ALA A 90 4.30 -2.63 -8.32
N VAL A 91 4.79 -1.90 -9.32
CA VAL A 91 4.01 -1.40 -10.46
C VAL A 91 4.77 -1.65 -11.75
N ALA A 92 4.03 -1.98 -12.80
CA ALA A 92 4.52 -2.12 -14.16
C ALA A 92 3.53 -1.50 -15.15
N GLY A 93 4.03 -0.77 -16.15
CA GLY A 93 3.19 -0.15 -17.16
C GLY A 93 3.90 0.95 -17.91
N ARG A 94 3.17 1.92 -18.45
CA ARG A 94 3.75 3.08 -19.14
C ARG A 94 4.00 4.22 -18.15
N VAL A 95 5.08 4.98 -18.33
CA VAL A 95 5.33 6.22 -17.57
C VAL A 95 4.18 7.19 -17.80
N GLU A 96 3.78 7.39 -19.06
CA GLU A 96 2.53 8.07 -19.42
C GLU A 96 1.45 7.06 -19.81
N GLY A 97 0.39 6.98 -19.01
CA GLY A 97 -0.74 6.08 -19.26
C GLY A 97 -0.92 5.03 -18.18
N ASP A 98 -1.51 3.90 -18.56
CA ASP A 98 -1.99 2.90 -17.62
C ASP A 98 -0.85 2.04 -17.05
N ARG A 99 -0.97 1.74 -15.76
CA ARG A 99 -0.09 0.87 -15.00
C ARG A 99 -0.90 -0.06 -14.12
N LEU A 100 -0.36 -1.25 -13.93
CA LEU A 100 -0.90 -2.26 -13.05
C LEU A 100 0.13 -2.54 -11.96
N GLY A 101 -0.35 -2.82 -10.76
CA GLY A 101 0.52 -3.12 -9.64
C GLY A 101 -0.10 -4.08 -8.65
N ALA A 102 0.72 -4.45 -7.69
CA ALA A 102 0.30 -5.19 -6.52
C ALA A 102 0.91 -4.53 -5.29
N VAL A 103 0.21 -4.61 -4.17
CA VAL A 103 0.69 -4.07 -2.90
C VAL A 103 0.28 -4.98 -1.76
N TYR A 104 1.15 -5.03 -0.76
CA TYR A 104 0.90 -5.60 0.53
C TYR A 104 1.15 -4.53 1.58
N ARG A 105 0.20 -4.35 2.50
CA ARG A 105 0.24 -3.38 3.59
C ARG A 105 -0.19 -4.04 4.89
N ARG A 106 0.43 -3.61 5.99
CA ARG A 106 0.02 -3.95 7.34
C ARG A 106 0.04 -2.71 8.24
N GLY A 107 -0.74 -2.75 9.30
CA GLY A 107 -0.74 -1.71 10.33
C GLY A 107 -1.43 -2.19 11.58
N SER A 108 -1.19 -1.50 12.70
CA SER A 108 -1.85 -1.79 13.95
C SER A 108 -2.12 -0.52 14.73
N VAL A 109 -3.14 -0.57 15.58
CA VAL A 109 -3.46 0.45 16.59
C VAL A 109 -3.71 -0.25 17.91
N ASP A 110 -3.15 0.32 18.97
CA ASP A 110 -3.22 -0.24 20.32
C ASP A 110 -3.64 0.85 21.30
N SER A 111 -4.40 0.46 22.31
CA SER A 111 -4.89 1.35 23.37
C SER A 111 -4.83 0.62 24.72
N SER A 112 -4.52 1.35 25.78
CA SER A 112 -4.38 0.80 27.14
C SER A 112 -4.85 1.81 28.18
N THR A 113 -5.63 1.36 29.17
CA THR A 113 -6.13 2.17 30.30
C THR A 113 -6.46 1.25 31.48
N ASP A 114 -6.04 1.64 32.69
CA ASP A 114 -6.40 0.99 33.97
C ASP A 114 -6.28 -0.55 33.99
N GLY A 115 -5.19 -1.07 33.42
CA GLY A 115 -4.93 -2.51 33.35
C GLY A 115 -5.71 -3.24 32.26
N ASN A 116 -6.45 -2.54 31.41
CA ASN A 116 -7.11 -3.09 30.23
C ASN A 116 -6.39 -2.67 28.95
N GLN A 117 -6.24 -3.58 28.01
CA GLN A 117 -5.64 -3.34 26.70
C GLN A 117 -6.56 -3.83 25.59
N ALA A 118 -6.68 -3.04 24.53
CA ALA A 118 -7.26 -3.44 23.25
C ALA A 118 -6.30 -3.11 22.12
N GLY A 119 -6.27 -3.94 21.09
CA GLY A 119 -5.48 -3.71 19.89
C GLY A 119 -6.12 -4.30 18.65
N LEU A 120 -5.89 -3.65 17.52
CA LEU A 120 -6.42 -4.03 16.23
C LEU A 120 -5.28 -4.04 15.22
N SER A 121 -5.05 -5.19 14.61
CA SER A 121 -4.08 -5.40 13.54
C SER A 121 -4.82 -5.58 12.22
N LEU A 122 -4.30 -4.96 11.16
CA LEU A 122 -4.82 -5.05 9.81
C LEU A 122 -3.71 -5.51 8.86
N ASN A 123 -4.04 -6.47 8.02
CA ASN A 123 -3.22 -6.89 6.88
C ASN A 123 -4.06 -6.79 5.62
N TYR A 124 -3.47 -6.27 4.54
CA TYR A 124 -4.16 -6.05 3.28
C TYR A 124 -3.21 -6.34 2.11
N ALA A 125 -3.71 -7.09 1.13
CA ALA A 125 -3.06 -7.31 -0.14
C ALA A 125 -4.02 -6.97 -1.28
N GLY A 126 -3.55 -6.27 -2.30
CA GLY A 126 -4.41 -5.83 -3.38
C GLY A 126 -3.71 -5.59 -4.69
N LEU A 127 -4.51 -5.50 -5.74
CA LEU A 127 -4.12 -5.05 -7.04
C LEU A 127 -4.36 -3.54 -7.15
N ILE A 128 -3.46 -2.91 -7.88
CA ILE A 128 -3.46 -1.50 -8.18
C ILE A 128 -3.69 -1.35 -9.69
N TYR A 129 -4.56 -0.41 -10.05
CA TYR A 129 -4.60 0.17 -11.38
C TYR A 129 -4.41 1.67 -11.24
N GLU A 130 -3.38 2.21 -11.87
CA GLU A 130 -3.07 3.64 -11.81
C GLU A 130 -2.79 4.20 -13.21
N ARG A 131 -3.07 5.50 -13.39
CA ARG A 131 -2.71 6.23 -14.60
C ARG A 131 -1.63 7.24 -14.27
N GLY A 132 -0.46 7.03 -14.86
CA GLY A 132 0.72 7.87 -14.72
C GLY A 132 0.77 9.04 -15.70
N ARG A 133 1.42 10.12 -15.28
CA ARG A 133 1.87 11.22 -16.12
C ARG A 133 3.30 11.61 -15.75
N GLU A 134 4.08 11.92 -16.76
CA GLU A 134 5.40 12.52 -16.60
C GLU A 134 5.27 13.98 -16.13
N VAL A 135 6.21 14.43 -15.30
CA VAL A 135 6.29 15.82 -14.86
C VAL A 135 7.31 16.54 -15.74
N GLU A 136 6.82 17.37 -16.67
CA GLU A 136 7.61 18.02 -17.75
C GLU A 136 8.90 18.72 -17.26
N ASP A 137 8.90 19.31 -16.07
CA ASP A 137 10.04 20.06 -15.52
C ASP A 137 11.07 19.19 -14.75
N ARG A 138 10.85 17.87 -14.65
CA ARG A 138 11.72 16.95 -13.90
C ARG A 138 11.86 15.62 -14.63
N GLU A 139 12.86 15.53 -15.51
CA GLU A 139 13.30 14.26 -16.09
C GLU A 139 13.43 13.21 -14.98
N ASN A 140 12.71 12.08 -15.12
CA ASN A 140 12.61 10.97 -14.15
C ASN A 140 11.66 11.15 -12.94
N THR A 141 10.76 12.13 -12.98
CA THR A 141 9.65 12.23 -12.02
C THR A 141 8.31 12.01 -12.72
N ASP A 142 7.50 11.16 -12.12
CA ASP A 142 6.14 10.89 -12.58
C ASP A 142 5.17 10.86 -11.40
N ILE A 143 3.93 11.24 -11.69
CA ILE A 143 2.82 11.20 -10.76
C ILE A 143 1.78 10.21 -11.28
N ALA A 144 1.17 9.45 -10.39
CA ALA A 144 0.09 8.53 -10.75
C ALA A 144 -1.10 8.69 -9.82
N LEU A 145 -2.29 8.54 -10.41
CA LEU A 145 -3.55 8.46 -9.68
C LEU A 145 -4.20 7.12 -9.99
N GLY A 146 -4.61 6.40 -8.95
CA GLY A 146 -5.09 5.04 -9.12
C GLY A 146 -6.18 4.60 -8.16
N LEU A 147 -6.72 3.45 -8.50
CA LEU A 147 -7.65 2.67 -7.70
C LEU A 147 -6.94 1.39 -7.25
N MET A 148 -7.23 1.00 -6.03
CA MET A 148 -6.75 -0.25 -5.46
C MET A 148 -7.94 -1.08 -4.98
N GLY A 149 -7.90 -2.37 -5.28
CA GLY A 149 -8.88 -3.35 -4.79
C GLY A 149 -8.16 -4.60 -4.29
N GLY A 150 -8.66 -5.21 -3.21
CA GLY A 150 -7.92 -6.28 -2.56
C GLY A 150 -8.65 -6.93 -1.39
N ILE A 151 -7.94 -7.85 -0.77
CA ILE A 151 -8.41 -8.66 0.34
C ILE A 151 -7.49 -8.48 1.54
N GLY A 152 -8.04 -8.67 2.74
CA GLY A 152 -7.27 -8.51 3.96
C GLY A 152 -7.84 -9.29 5.14
N SER A 153 -7.13 -9.21 6.25
CA SER A 153 -7.59 -9.68 7.54
C SER A 153 -7.47 -8.56 8.57
N MET A 154 -8.39 -8.59 9.52
CA MET A 154 -8.36 -7.76 10.71
C MET A 154 -8.39 -8.66 11.93
N GLU A 155 -7.50 -8.42 12.86
CA GLU A 155 -7.40 -9.16 14.12
C GLU A 155 -7.55 -8.19 15.26
N LEU A 156 -8.67 -8.32 15.97
CA LEU A 156 -8.94 -7.60 17.20
C LEU A 156 -8.51 -8.48 18.37
N TYR A 157 -7.77 -7.91 19.31
CA TYR A 157 -7.40 -8.58 20.55
C TYR A 157 -7.58 -7.65 21.74
N TRP A 158 -7.97 -8.23 22.88
CA TRP A 158 -8.05 -7.50 24.13
C TRP A 158 -7.77 -8.40 25.34
N SER A 159 -7.23 -7.79 26.39
CA SER A 159 -6.80 -8.50 27.60
C SER A 159 -6.68 -7.57 28.81
N TYR A 160 -6.85 -8.18 29.99
CA TYR A 160 -6.45 -7.62 31.27
C TYR A 160 -4.94 -7.83 31.47
N ILE A 161 -4.25 -6.80 31.93
CA ILE A 161 -2.83 -6.74 32.31
C ILE A 161 -2.70 -7.02 33.81
#